data_AF-W2WS82-F1
#
_entry.id   AF-W2WS82-F1
#
_cell.length_a   1.000
_cell.length_b   1.000
_cell.length_c   1.000
_cell.angle_alpha   90.00
_cell.angle_beta   90.00
_cell.angle_gamma   90.00
#
_symmetry.space_group_name_H-M   'P 1'
#
loop_
_entity.id
_entity.type
_entity.pdbx_description
1 polymer ?
#
loop_
_entity_poly.entity_id
_entity_poly.type
_entity_poly.pdbx_seq_one_letter_code
_entity_poly.pdbx_strand_id
1 'polypeptide(L)'
;MTQIAHVLGASIRSIKRWKLLFRKYGLATRSKREKRASRWPVAVCDFVLKKKYLEDHPCFYLEELQDTLQYKFGNIKLSTATICMALRFDLGLCTRG
;
A
#
# COMPACT_ATOMS: atom_id res chain seq x y z
N MET A 1 15.63 10.24 32.71
CA MET A 1 15.46 10.24 31.23
C MET A 1 16.78 10.53 30.52
N THR A 2 17.56 11.51 30.98
CA THR A 2 18.90 11.89 30.47
C THR A 2 19.95 10.77 30.62
N GLN A 3 20.03 10.11 31.77
CA GLN A 3 20.96 8.98 31.96
C GLN A 3 20.65 7.80 31.03
N ILE A 4 19.37 7.46 30.88
CA ILE A 4 18.91 6.39 29.98
C ILE A 4 19.20 6.77 28.50
N ALA A 5 19.03 8.05 28.14
CA ALA A 5 19.38 8.57 26.82
C ALA A 5 20.86 8.43 26.50
N HIS A 6 21.71 8.77 27.46
CA HIS A 6 23.15 8.66 27.35
C HIS A 6 23.61 7.20 27.21
N VAL A 7 23.12 6.30 28.07
CA VAL A 7 23.49 4.87 28.05
C VAL A 7 23.01 4.18 26.76
N LEU A 8 21.81 4.51 26.27
CA LEU A 8 21.25 3.89 25.06
C LEU A 8 21.70 4.58 23.76
N GLY A 9 22.50 5.65 23.82
CA GLY A 9 22.88 6.44 22.65
C GLY A 9 21.69 7.02 21.88
N ALA A 10 20.57 7.27 22.56
CA ALA A 10 19.30 7.64 21.93
C ALA A 10 18.83 9.01 22.40
N SER A 11 18.16 9.75 21.52
CA SER A 11 17.59 11.04 21.92
C SER A 11 16.54 10.88 23.02
N ILE A 12 16.44 11.88 23.91
CA ILE A 12 15.41 11.94 24.95
C ILE A 12 14.00 11.85 24.32
N ARG A 13 13.81 12.41 23.11
CA ARG A 13 12.55 12.31 22.35
C ARG A 13 12.21 10.87 21.98
N SER A 14 13.21 10.09 21.54
CA SER A 14 13.05 8.67 21.21
C SER A 14 12.61 7.87 22.42
N ILE A 15 13.25 8.07 23.59
CA ILE A 15 12.90 7.37 24.82
C ILE A 15 11.49 7.72 25.31
N LYS A 16 11.11 9.00 25.26
CA LYS A 16 9.75 9.43 25.57
C LYS A 16 8.74 8.74 24.66
N ARG A 17 9.01 8.70 23.36
CA ARG A 17 8.16 8.02 22.36
C ARG A 17 8.07 6.51 22.62
N TRP A 18 9.17 5.82 22.89
CA TRP A 18 9.18 4.39 23.19
C TRP A 18 8.42 4.07 24.47
N LYS A 19 8.59 4.88 25.52
CA LYS A 19 7.82 4.73 26.77
C LYS A 19 6.32 4.88 26.53
N LEU A 20 5.90 5.83 25.69
CA LEU A 20 4.50 6.01 25.31
C LEU A 20 3.96 4.82 24.51
N LEU A 21 4.73 4.34 23.51
CA LEU A 21 4.36 3.17 22.72
C LEU A 21 4.23 1.92 23.59
N PHE A 22 5.18 1.70 24.50
CA PHE A 22 5.17 0.56 25.41
C PHE A 22 3.96 0.60 26.35
N ARG A 23 3.63 1.76 26.92
CA ARG A 23 2.43 1.91 27.76
C ARG A 23 1.13 1.67 27.00
N LYS A 24 1.07 2.00 25.71
CA LYS A 24 -0.16 1.90 24.91
C LYS A 24 -0.34 0.53 24.25
N TYR A 25 0.74 -0.07 23.78
CA TYR A 25 0.70 -1.27 22.91
C TYR A 25 1.52 -2.44 23.47
N GLY A 26 2.20 -2.28 24.61
CA GLY A 26 3.12 -3.29 25.16
C GLY A 26 4.44 -3.44 24.38
N LEU A 27 4.65 -2.64 23.34
CA LEU A 27 5.82 -2.69 22.46
C LEU A 27 6.46 -1.30 22.32
N ALA A 28 7.79 -1.22 22.41
CA ALA A 28 8.54 0.01 22.18
C ALA A 28 8.71 0.34 20.68
N THR A 29 8.45 -0.63 19.81
CA THR A 29 8.45 -0.50 18.35
C THR A 29 7.09 -0.01 17.86
N ARG A 30 7.06 0.67 16.71
CA ARG A 30 5.78 0.88 16.00
C ARG A 30 5.24 -0.49 15.59
N SER A 31 3.92 -0.67 15.63
CA SER A 31 3.28 -1.77 14.91
C SER A 31 3.81 -1.77 13.47
N LYS A 32 3.96 -2.97 12.87
CA LYS A 32 4.30 -3.09 11.44
C LYS A 32 3.47 -2.07 10.69
N ARG A 33 4.11 -1.23 9.87
CA ARG A 33 3.43 -0.24 9.03
C ARG A 33 2.28 -0.99 8.37
N GLU A 34 1.04 -0.67 8.74
CA GLU A 34 -0.12 -1.29 8.14
C GLU A 34 0.08 -1.17 6.64
N LYS A 35 0.01 -2.31 5.93
CA LYS A 35 0.04 -2.28 4.47
C LYS A 35 -1.07 -1.31 4.10
N ARG A 36 -0.70 -0.19 3.46
CA ARG A 36 -1.69 0.79 3.00
C ARG A 36 -2.71 -0.01 2.20
N ALA A 37 -3.98 0.09 2.55
CA ALA A 37 -5.04 -0.45 1.73
C ALA A 37 -4.83 0.04 0.28
N SER A 38 -5.11 -0.82 -0.69
CA SER A 38 -5.01 -0.47 -2.11
C SER A 38 -5.71 0.86 -2.35
N ARG A 39 -5.15 1.68 -3.25
CA ARG A 39 -5.79 2.95 -3.64
C ARG A 39 -7.07 2.71 -4.44
N TRP A 40 -7.25 1.50 -4.95
CA TRP A 40 -8.45 1.09 -5.64
C TRP A 40 -9.44 0.40 -4.69
N PRO A 41 -10.74 0.65 -4.88
CA PRO A 41 -11.78 -0.13 -4.22
C PRO A 41 -11.58 -1.62 -4.48
N VAL A 42 -11.92 -2.46 -3.49
CA VAL A 42 -11.79 -3.92 -3.60
C VAL A 42 -12.49 -4.47 -4.86
N ALA A 43 -13.64 -3.90 -5.23
CA ALA A 43 -14.37 -4.29 -6.43
C ALA A 43 -13.59 -4.07 -7.75
N VAL A 44 -12.75 -3.03 -7.81
CA VAL A 44 -11.90 -2.76 -8.97
C VAL A 44 -10.75 -3.77 -9.02
N CYS A 45 -10.09 -4.00 -7.88
CA CYS A 45 -9.04 -5.01 -7.78
C CYS A 45 -9.54 -6.41 -8.12
N ASP A 46 -10.74 -6.78 -7.64
CA ASP A 46 -11.39 -8.05 -7.94
C ASP A 46 -11.80 -8.16 -9.41
N PHE A 47 -12.22 -7.06 -10.06
CA PHE A 47 -12.46 -7.08 -11.50
C PHE A 47 -11.17 -7.32 -12.29
N VAL A 48 -10.07 -6.65 -11.94
CA VAL A 48 -8.80 -6.86 -12.66
C VAL A 48 -8.20 -8.24 -12.36
N LEU A 49 -8.15 -8.68 -11.09
CA LEU A 49 -7.50 -9.94 -10.68
C LEU A 49 -8.38 -11.18 -10.78
N LYS A 50 -9.64 -11.10 -10.36
CA LYS A 50 -10.50 -12.28 -10.13
C LYS A 50 -11.53 -12.52 -11.23
N LYS A 51 -11.67 -11.62 -12.20
CA LYS A 51 -12.66 -11.78 -13.27
C LYS A 51 -12.16 -11.31 -14.61
N LYS A 52 -11.99 -12.24 -15.53
CA LYS A 52 -12.08 -12.03 -16.99
C LYS A 52 -11.08 -11.08 -17.63
N TYR A 53 -10.78 -9.89 -17.11
CA TYR A 53 -9.99 -8.92 -17.86
C TYR A 53 -8.59 -9.43 -18.19
N LEU A 54 -7.85 -9.98 -17.21
CA LEU A 54 -6.53 -10.57 -17.48
C LEU A 54 -6.60 -11.94 -18.19
N GLU A 55 -7.72 -12.65 -18.11
CA GLU A 55 -7.92 -13.93 -18.79
C GLU A 55 -8.26 -13.73 -20.28
N ASP A 56 -9.15 -12.77 -20.56
CA ASP A 56 -9.60 -12.34 -21.89
C ASP A 56 -8.51 -11.49 -22.58
N HIS A 57 -7.70 -10.77 -21.79
CA HIS A 57 -6.63 -9.89 -22.26
C HIS A 57 -5.33 -10.15 -21.48
N PRO A 58 -4.62 -11.27 -21.76
CA PRO A 58 -3.34 -11.58 -21.12
C PRO A 58 -2.25 -10.54 -21.46
N CYS A 59 -2.39 -9.87 -22.61
CA CYS A 59 -1.61 -8.72 -23.03
C CYS A 59 -2.58 -7.60 -23.36
N PHE A 60 -2.39 -6.42 -22.77
CA PHE A 60 -3.24 -5.25 -22.97
C PHE A 60 -2.41 -3.98 -22.85
N TYR A 61 -2.87 -2.92 -23.48
CA TYR A 61 -2.31 -1.59 -23.30
C TYR A 61 -2.90 -0.92 -22.06
N LEU A 62 -2.11 -0.06 -21.38
CA LEU A 62 -2.58 0.63 -20.18
C LEU A 62 -3.81 1.49 -20.45
N GLU A 63 -3.87 2.06 -21.65
CA GLU A 63 -4.97 2.87 -22.17
C GLU A 63 -6.27 2.05 -22.29
N GLU A 64 -6.19 0.79 -22.77
CA GLU A 64 -7.35 -0.10 -22.88
C GLU A 64 -7.91 -0.46 -21.50
N LEU A 65 -7.02 -0.72 -20.54
CA LEU A 65 -7.42 -0.97 -19.16
C LEU A 65 -8.03 0.29 -18.54
N GLN A 66 -7.43 1.45 -18.80
CA GLN A 66 -7.94 2.74 -18.34
C GLN A 66 -9.36 2.99 -18.85
N ASP A 67 -9.61 2.82 -20.15
CA ASP A 67 -10.93 3.01 -20.75
C ASP A 67 -11.96 2.02 -20.20
N THR A 68 -11.57 0.75 -20.04
CA THR A 68 -12.44 -0.28 -19.47
C THR A 68 -12.83 0.03 -18.03
N LEU A 69 -11.87 0.49 -17.23
CA LEU A 69 -12.09 0.87 -15.84
C LEU A 69 -12.94 2.15 -15.73
N GLN A 70 -12.72 3.13 -16.61
CA GLN A 70 -13.52 4.35 -16.68
C GLN A 70 -14.97 4.03 -17.05
N TYR A 71 -15.18 3.15 -18.02
CA TYR A 71 -16.50 2.72 -18.45
C TYR A 71 -17.27 1.96 -17.35
N LYS A 72 -16.60 1.05 -16.62
CA LYS A 72 -17.25 0.20 -15.60
C LYS A 72 -17.42 0.86 -14.24
N PHE A 73 -16.44 1.65 -13.80
CA PHE A 73 -16.38 2.16 -12.42
C PHE A 73 -16.45 3.69 -12.34
N GLY A 74 -16.39 4.40 -13.47
CA GLY A 74 -16.53 5.85 -13.52
C GLY A 74 -15.44 6.59 -12.75
N ASN A 75 -15.84 7.34 -11.72
CA ASN A 75 -15.04 8.35 -11.02
C ASN A 75 -13.95 7.76 -10.11
N ILE A 76 -13.04 6.97 -10.68
CA ILE A 76 -11.84 6.45 -10.03
C ILE A 76 -10.60 7.12 -10.60
N LYS A 77 -9.54 7.23 -9.77
CA LYS A 77 -8.27 7.80 -10.23
C LYS A 77 -7.57 6.82 -11.18
N LEU A 78 -7.53 7.20 -12.45
CA LEU A 78 -7.07 6.34 -13.54
C LEU A 78 -5.87 6.91 -14.30
N SER A 79 -5.05 7.77 -13.68
CA SER A 79 -3.79 8.13 -14.33
C SER A 79 -2.94 6.88 -14.54
N THR A 80 -2.18 6.83 -15.64
CA THR A 80 -1.25 5.74 -15.98
C THR A 80 -0.35 5.37 -14.80
N ALA A 81 0.20 6.37 -14.09
CA ALA A 81 0.99 6.15 -12.89
C ALA A 81 0.21 5.43 -11.75
N THR A 82 -1.08 5.75 -11.57
CA THR A 82 -1.94 5.11 -10.57
C THR A 82 -2.22 3.66 -10.95
N ILE A 83 -2.52 3.40 -12.23
CA ILE A 83 -2.73 2.06 -12.78
C ILE A 83 -1.47 1.22 -12.60
N CYS A 84 -0.30 1.72 -13.02
CA CYS A 84 0.98 1.02 -12.86
C CYS A 84 1.30 0.70 -11.39
N MET A 85 1.05 1.64 -10.47
CA MET A 85 1.22 1.38 -9.04
C MET A 85 0.28 0.30 -8.54
N ALA A 86 -0.99 0.32 -8.95
CA ALA A 86 -1.96 -0.69 -8.55
C ALA A 86 -1.57 -2.07 -9.09
N LEU A 87 -1.30 -2.19 -10.39
CA LEU A 87 -0.85 -3.44 -11.02
C LEU A 87 0.39 -4.02 -10.32
N ARG A 88 1.37 -3.16 -9.97
CA ARG A 88 2.61 -3.60 -9.33
C ARG A 88 2.49 -3.92 -7.85
N PHE A 89 1.90 -3.02 -7.06
CA PHE A 89 1.95 -3.09 -5.61
C PHE A 89 0.69 -3.66 -4.97
N ASP A 90 -0.47 -3.40 -5.57
CA ASP A 90 -1.75 -3.84 -5.04
C ASP A 90 -2.12 -5.23 -5.60
N LEU A 91 -1.80 -5.49 -6.87
CA LEU A 91 -2.16 -6.71 -7.58
C LEU A 91 -0.98 -7.68 -7.80
N GLY A 92 0.26 -7.21 -7.62
CA GLY A 92 1.46 -8.06 -7.69
C GLY A 92 1.82 -8.59 -9.08
N LEU A 93 1.30 -7.99 -10.15
CA LEU A 93 1.43 -8.48 -11.53
C LEU A 93 2.80 -8.18 -12.16
N CYS A 94 3.49 -7.14 -11.69
CA CYS A 94 4.87 -6.87 -12.07
C CYS A 94 5.82 -7.35 -10.97
N THR A 95 6.16 -8.65 -10.98
CA THR A 95 7.25 -9.18 -10.16
C THR A 95 8.59 -8.71 -10.72
N ARG A 96 9.57 -8.45 -9.84
CA ARG A 96 10.97 -8.29 -10.27
C ARG A 96 11.40 -9.65 -10.83
N GLY A 97 11.70 -9.71 -12.12
CA GLY A 97 12.51 -10.79 -12.70
C GLY A 97 13.90 -10.79 -12.09
#